data_AF-K4AK30-F1
#
_entry.id   AF-K4AK30-F1
#
_cell.length_a   1.000
_cell.length_b   1.000
_cell.length_c   1.000
_cell.angle_alpha   90.00
_cell.angle_beta   90.00
_cell.angle_gamma   90.00
#
_symmetry.space_group_name_H-M   'P 1'
#
loop_
_entity.id
_entity.type
_entity.pdbx_description
1 polymer ?
#
loop_
_entity_poly.entity_id
_entity_poly.type
_entity_poly.pdbx_seq_one_letter_code
_entity_poly.pdbx_strand_id
1 'polypeptide(L)'
;MEAEVIKTQNNMFNLFLAVSPEIFLINATFILLIHEVVFSTSKKDDYPPLVSNVGWLGLLSRFDAFEFIVLIPLPTRSMLLMIPAHDLIAMYLAIELQSLCFYVIAASKRKSEFSMEASSKYLILGAFPSGILLFGCDRTTTDQFLETSL
;
A
#
# COMPACT_ATOMS: atom_id res chain seq x y z
N MET A 1 44.68 3.78 1.44
CA MET A 1 43.83 2.98 2.34
C MET A 1 42.78 3.86 3.02
N GLU A 2 43.15 4.92 3.74
CA GLU A 2 42.18 5.80 4.41
C GLU A 2 41.17 6.50 3.46
N ALA A 3 41.61 6.94 2.27
CA ALA A 3 40.72 7.57 1.29
C ALA A 3 39.64 6.62 0.72
N GLU A 4 39.92 5.32 0.66
CA GLU A 4 38.98 4.30 0.18
C GLU A 4 37.98 3.90 1.29
N VAL A 5 38.43 3.87 2.55
CA VAL A 5 37.57 3.70 3.73
C VAL A 5 36.58 4.86 3.85
N ILE A 6 37.03 6.11 3.63
CA ILE A 6 36.17 7.30 3.64
C ILE A 6 35.14 7.25 2.49
N LYS A 7 35.53 6.79 1.30
CA LYS A 7 34.62 6.63 0.16
C LYS A 7 33.56 5.55 0.43
N THR A 8 33.95 4.44 1.04
CA THR A 8 33.03 3.36 1.44
C THR A 8 32.07 3.79 2.55
N GLN A 9 32.56 4.54 3.55
CA GLN A 9 31.72 5.15 4.60
C GLN A 9 30.71 6.15 4.02
N ASN A 10 31.16 7.03 3.13
CA ASN A 10 30.27 7.96 2.44
C ASN A 10 29.25 7.25 1.55
N ASN A 11 29.62 6.14 0.91
CA ASN A 11 28.67 5.36 0.10
C ASN A 11 27.60 4.70 0.97
N MET A 12 28.00 4.13 2.12
CA MET A 12 27.08 3.59 3.11
C MET A 12 26.12 4.65 3.67
N PHE A 13 26.63 5.86 3.95
CA PHE A 13 25.82 6.96 4.46
C PHE A 13 24.86 7.52 3.39
N ASN A 14 25.30 7.62 2.13
CA ASN A 14 24.41 7.98 1.02
C ASN A 14 23.33 6.92 0.77
N LEU A 15 23.64 5.64 0.99
CA LEU A 15 22.67 4.55 0.89
C LEU A 15 21.60 4.64 2.00
N PHE A 16 21.98 5.04 3.22
CA PHE A 16 21.03 5.33 4.30
C PHE A 16 20.15 6.54 3.99
N LEU A 17 20.73 7.63 3.45
CA LEU A 17 19.96 8.81 3.05
C LEU A 17 19.05 8.55 1.84
N ALA A 18 19.42 7.65 0.93
CA ALA A 18 18.56 7.22 -0.17
C ALA A 18 17.33 6.45 0.30
N VAL A 19 17.46 5.67 1.38
CA VAL A 19 16.38 4.86 1.99
C VAL A 19 15.54 5.66 3.01
N SER A 20 16.03 6.82 3.48
CA SER A 20 15.28 7.72 4.37
C SER A 20 13.85 8.06 3.93
N PRO A 21 13.56 8.44 2.66
CA PRO A 21 12.19 8.71 2.22
C PRO A 21 11.28 7.47 2.30
N GLU A 22 11.84 6.27 2.12
CA GLU A 22 11.10 5.00 2.18
C GLU A 22 10.72 4.66 3.62
N ILE A 23 11.63 4.85 4.57
CA ILE A 23 11.37 4.68 6.01
C ILE A 23 10.28 5.66 6.48
N PHE A 24 10.29 6.89 5.95
CA PHE A 24 9.26 7.87 6.25
C PHE A 24 7.89 7.45 5.71
N LEU A 25 7.82 6.99 4.45
CA LEU A 25 6.59 6.50 3.83
C LEU A 25 6.01 5.30 4.58
N ILE A 26 6.85 4.33 4.98
CA ILE A 26 6.39 3.17 5.77
C ILE A 26 5.76 3.63 7.08
N ASN A 27 6.39 4.55 7.82
CA ASN A 27 5.86 5.06 9.08
C ASN A 27 4.57 5.88 8.89
N ALA A 28 4.52 6.76 7.89
CA ALA A 28 3.34 7.56 7.58
C ALA A 28 2.14 6.70 7.17
N THR A 29 2.36 5.65 6.37
CA THR A 29 1.32 4.71 5.97
C THR A 29 0.86 3.84 7.13
N PHE A 30 1.73 3.42 8.05
CA PHE A 30 1.32 2.73 9.28
C PHE A 30 0.38 3.61 10.11
N ILE A 31 0.69 4.89 10.25
CA ILE A 31 -0.15 5.86 10.97
C ILE A 31 -1.49 6.05 10.24
N LEU A 32 -1.48 6.16 8.90
CA LEU A 32 -2.68 6.31 8.07
C LEU A 32 -3.58 5.06 8.10
N LEU A 33 -3.02 3.86 8.02
CA LEU A 33 -3.76 2.61 8.10
C LEU A 33 -4.44 2.45 9.46
N ILE A 34 -3.75 2.82 10.54
CA ILE A 34 -4.33 2.86 11.88
C ILE A 34 -5.50 3.86 11.93
N HIS A 35 -5.32 5.05 11.34
CA HIS A 35 -6.37 6.08 11.29
C HIS A 35 -7.59 5.65 10.46
N GLU A 36 -7.38 5.03 9.30
CA GLU A 36 -8.44 4.60 8.37
C GLU A 36 -9.27 3.43 8.93
N VAL A 37 -8.62 2.45 9.56
CA VAL A 37 -9.31 1.32 10.22
C VAL A 37 -10.15 1.78 11.42
N VAL A 38 -9.66 2.77 12.18
CA VAL A 38 -10.40 3.39 13.29
C VAL A 38 -11.62 4.16 12.77
N PHE A 39 -11.45 4.95 11.72
CA PHE A 39 -12.54 5.72 11.12
C PHE A 39 -13.63 4.83 10.48
N SER A 40 -13.24 3.69 9.89
CA SER A 40 -14.16 2.72 9.28
C SER A 40 -15.03 1.95 10.30
N THR A 41 -14.69 1.99 11.61
CA THR A 41 -15.47 1.33 12.68
C THR A 41 -16.19 2.30 13.63
N SER A 42 -16.48 3.56 13.26
CA SER A 42 -17.42 4.38 14.05
C SER A 42 -18.63 4.76 13.22
N LYS A 43 -19.80 4.23 13.58
CA LYS A 43 -21.09 4.60 12.95
C LYS A 43 -21.78 5.76 13.65
N LYS A 44 -21.12 6.46 14.58
CA LYS A 44 -21.76 7.52 15.37
C LYS A 44 -20.74 8.43 16.05
N ASP A 45 -20.09 9.32 15.33
CA ASP A 45 -19.45 10.50 15.94
C ASP A 45 -19.54 11.69 14.95
N ASP A 46 -20.58 12.50 15.12
CA ASP A 46 -20.33 13.94 15.20
C ASP A 46 -19.30 14.14 16.34
N TYR A 47 -18.34 15.06 16.20
CA TYR A 47 -17.30 15.50 17.17
C TYR A 47 -15.98 14.67 17.28
N PRO A 48 -14.85 15.25 17.78
CA PRO A 48 -13.82 16.02 17.04
C PRO A 48 -12.40 15.37 17.28
N PRO A 49 -11.23 16.02 17.07
CA PRO A 49 -9.91 15.34 16.90
C PRO A 49 -9.29 14.64 18.14
N LEU A 50 -10.06 14.43 19.22
CA LEU A 50 -9.62 13.74 20.45
C LEU A 50 -9.83 12.21 20.45
N VAL A 51 -10.62 11.65 19.52
CA VAL A 51 -10.85 10.19 19.42
C VAL A 51 -9.62 9.42 18.92
N SER A 52 -8.62 10.09 18.34
CA SER A 52 -7.38 9.48 17.84
C SER A 52 -6.66 8.63 18.90
N ASN A 53 -6.60 9.09 20.16
CA ASN A 53 -5.95 8.33 21.24
C ASN A 53 -6.77 7.11 21.69
N VAL A 54 -8.11 7.16 21.58
CA VAL A 54 -9.00 6.07 22.00
C VAL A 54 -9.10 5.00 20.91
N GLY A 55 -9.02 5.40 19.63
CA GLY A 55 -8.87 4.48 18.51
C GLY A 55 -7.60 3.64 18.60
N TRP A 56 -6.51 4.22 19.10
CA TRP A 56 -5.24 3.51 19.36
C TRP A 56 -5.39 2.38 20.39
N LEU A 57 -6.13 2.63 21.48
CA LEU A 57 -6.47 1.61 22.48
C LEU A 57 -7.44 0.54 21.94
N GLY A 58 -8.40 0.96 21.10
CA GLY A 58 -9.32 0.06 20.40
C GLY A 58 -8.63 -0.86 19.39
N LEU A 59 -7.50 -0.41 18.83
CA LEU A 59 -6.65 -1.20 17.95
C LEU A 59 -5.85 -2.25 18.75
N LEU A 60 -5.27 -1.84 19.88
CA LEU A 60 -4.56 -2.73 20.81
C LEU A 60 -5.40 -3.92 21.27
N SER A 61 -6.72 -3.72 21.41
CA SER A 61 -7.69 -4.76 21.81
C SER A 61 -8.26 -5.59 20.66
N ARG A 62 -7.91 -5.29 19.40
CA ARG A 62 -8.37 -6.03 18.20
C ARG A 62 -7.28 -6.83 17.48
N PHE A 63 -6.03 -6.74 17.93
CA PHE A 63 -4.90 -7.49 17.34
C PHE A 63 -4.91 -9.00 17.61
N ASP A 64 -5.94 -9.54 18.26
CA ASP A 64 -6.04 -10.98 18.55
C ASP A 64 -6.09 -11.86 17.29
N ALA A 65 -6.36 -11.28 16.11
CA ALA A 65 -6.29 -11.98 14.84
C ALA A 65 -4.92 -11.79 14.17
N PHE A 66 -4.11 -12.85 14.20
CA PHE A 66 -2.82 -12.98 13.49
C PHE A 66 -2.87 -12.52 12.01
N GLU A 67 -4.03 -12.64 11.37
CA GLU A 67 -4.30 -12.19 10.01
C GLU A 67 -4.05 -10.68 9.81
N PHE A 68 -4.42 -9.83 10.78
CA PHE A 68 -4.22 -8.38 10.67
C PHE A 68 -2.75 -7.96 10.79
N ILE A 69 -1.96 -8.66 11.60
CA ILE A 69 -0.53 -8.37 11.81
C ILE A 69 0.25 -8.56 10.50
N VAL A 70 -0.12 -9.57 9.71
CA VAL A 70 0.53 -9.86 8.42
C VAL A 70 -0.02 -8.97 7.30
N LEU A 71 -1.32 -8.70 7.29
CA LEU A 71 -1.98 -7.94 6.22
C LEU A 71 -1.67 -6.44 6.22
N ILE A 72 -1.44 -5.82 7.39
CA ILE A 72 -1.14 -4.38 7.51
C ILE A 72 0.16 -3.96 6.80
N PRO A 73 1.31 -4.64 6.96
CA PRO A 73 2.56 -4.24 6.32
C PRO A 73 2.68 -4.65 4.84
N LEU A 74 1.85 -5.59 4.38
CA LEU A 74 1.87 -6.13 3.00
C LEU A 74 1.67 -5.06 1.90
N PRO A 75 0.61 -4.20 1.93
CA PRO A 75 0.38 -3.19 0.90
C PRO A 75 1.50 -2.15 0.82
N THR A 76 2.15 -1.84 1.94
CA THR A 76 3.30 -0.93 1.98
C THR A 76 4.51 -1.51 1.24
N ARG A 77 4.77 -2.81 1.37
CA ARG A 77 5.81 -3.49 0.58
C ARG A 77 5.51 -3.48 -0.91
N SER A 78 4.23 -3.53 -1.30
CA SER A 78 3.83 -3.41 -2.70
C SER A 78 4.16 -2.02 -3.28
N MET A 79 3.93 -0.94 -2.53
CA MET A 79 4.32 0.41 -2.95
C MET A 79 5.83 0.55 -3.14
N LEU A 80 6.63 -0.12 -2.31
CA LEU A 80 8.10 -0.16 -2.46
C LEU A 80 8.53 -0.85 -3.76
N LEU A 81 7.81 -1.89 -4.19
CA LEU A 81 8.08 -2.55 -5.47
C LEU A 81 7.75 -1.66 -6.68
N MET A 82 6.89 -0.65 -6.51
CA MET A 82 6.51 0.29 -7.57
C MET A 82 7.63 1.29 -7.89
N ILE A 83 8.48 1.64 -6.91
CA ILE A 83 9.51 2.68 -7.03
C ILE A 83 10.63 2.33 -8.02
N PRO A 84 11.20 1.10 -8.03
CA PRO A 84 12.19 0.68 -9.03
C PRO A 84 11.57 0.10 -10.31
N ALA A 85 10.24 0.16 -10.48
CA ALA A 85 9.58 -0.47 -11.62
C ALA A 85 9.86 0.30 -12.91
N HIS A 86 10.76 -0.24 -13.75
CA HIS A 86 11.06 0.27 -15.09
C HIS A 86 10.12 -0.27 -16.18
N ASP A 87 9.30 -1.27 -15.84
CA ASP A 87 8.34 -1.90 -16.74
C ASP A 87 6.91 -1.60 -16.29
N LEU A 88 6.04 -1.26 -17.25
CA LEU A 88 4.63 -0.95 -17.01
C LEU A 88 3.89 -2.14 -16.38
N ILE A 89 4.29 -3.38 -16.71
CA ILE A 89 3.71 -4.61 -16.14
C ILE A 89 4.07 -4.75 -14.66
N ALA A 90 5.31 -4.42 -14.29
CA ALA A 90 5.76 -4.46 -12.89
C ALA A 90 5.02 -3.41 -12.03
N MET A 91 4.79 -2.22 -12.59
CA MET A 91 3.98 -1.18 -11.95
C MET A 91 2.51 -1.62 -11.78
N TYR A 92 1.91 -2.24 -12.81
CA TYR A 92 0.54 -2.78 -12.71
C TYR A 92 0.42 -3.83 -11.61
N LEU A 93 1.35 -4.78 -11.54
CA LEU A 93 1.37 -5.82 -10.51
C LEU A 93 1.51 -5.24 -9.09
N ALA A 94 2.32 -4.21 -8.90
CA ALA A 94 2.48 -3.54 -7.61
C ALA A 94 1.17 -2.88 -7.14
N ILE A 95 0.44 -2.24 -8.05
CA ILE A 95 -0.86 -1.58 -7.77
C ILE A 95 -1.95 -2.60 -7.47
N GLU A 96 -2.01 -3.70 -8.23
CA GLU A 96 -2.96 -4.79 -7.96
C GLU A 96 -2.70 -5.45 -6.61
N LEU A 97 -1.43 -5.75 -6.29
CA LEU A 97 -1.06 -6.35 -5.01
C LEU A 97 -1.45 -5.46 -3.82
N GLN A 98 -1.29 -4.14 -3.96
CA GLN A 98 -1.73 -3.18 -2.95
C GLN A 98 -3.25 -3.18 -2.77
N SER A 99 -4.00 -3.15 -3.88
CA SER A 99 -5.48 -3.12 -3.87
C SER A 99 -6.08 -4.40 -3.28
N LEU A 100 -5.48 -5.55 -3.58
CA LEU A 100 -5.92 -6.86 -3.08
C LEU A 100 -5.75 -6.98 -1.56
N CYS A 101 -4.65 -6.43 -1.00
CA CYS A 101 -4.45 -6.39 0.44
C CYS A 101 -5.54 -5.57 1.15
N PHE A 102 -5.89 -4.39 0.62
CA PHE A 102 -6.96 -3.57 1.17
C PHE A 102 -8.34 -4.25 1.08
N TYR A 103 -8.61 -4.97 -0.02
CA TYR A 103 -9.83 -5.77 -0.14
C TYR A 103 -9.96 -6.81 0.99
N VAL A 104 -8.87 -7.54 1.28
CA VAL A 104 -8.86 -8.57 2.33
C VAL A 104 -9.05 -7.94 3.72
N ILE A 105 -8.43 -6.79 3.98
CA ILE A 105 -8.59 -6.04 5.24
C ILE A 105 -10.06 -5.58 5.40
N ALA A 106 -10.67 -5.05 4.34
CA ALA A 106 -12.07 -4.61 4.35
C ALA A 106 -13.07 -5.78 4.54
N ALA A 107 -12.73 -6.97 4.04
CA ALA A 107 -13.53 -8.20 4.15
C ALA A 107 -13.31 -8.97 5.47
N SER A 108 -12.37 -8.54 6.32
CA SER A 108 -11.96 -9.30 7.50
C SER A 108 -13.09 -9.52 8.52
N LYS A 109 -14.15 -8.69 8.52
CA LYS A 109 -15.31 -8.86 9.41
C LYS A 109 -16.43 -9.68 8.76
N ARG A 110 -16.14 -10.97 8.48
CA ARG A 110 -17.05 -11.91 7.79
C ARG A 110 -18.46 -12.05 8.38
N LYS A 111 -18.67 -11.75 9.66
CA LYS A 111 -19.99 -11.89 10.34
C LYS A 111 -20.90 -10.68 10.15
N SER A 112 -20.44 -9.61 9.50
CA SER A 112 -21.22 -8.39 9.28
C SER A 112 -21.52 -8.23 7.80
N GLU A 113 -22.81 -8.20 7.45
CA GLU A 113 -23.25 -7.96 6.06
C GLU A 113 -22.70 -6.64 5.50
N PHE A 114 -22.52 -5.64 6.36
CA PHE A 114 -21.93 -4.35 5.99
C PHE A 114 -20.46 -4.45 5.53
N SER A 115 -19.66 -5.32 6.15
CA SER A 115 -18.25 -5.53 5.75
C SER A 115 -18.16 -6.28 4.43
N MET A 116 -19.06 -7.24 4.20
CA MET A 116 -19.19 -7.91 2.90
C MET A 116 -19.60 -6.93 1.80
N GLU A 117 -20.61 -6.09 2.06
CA GLU A 117 -21.05 -5.09 1.09
C GLU A 117 -19.93 -4.08 0.78
N ALA A 118 -19.26 -3.54 1.80
CA ALA A 118 -18.14 -2.62 1.63
C ALA A 118 -17.02 -3.27 0.81
N SER A 119 -16.61 -4.49 1.13
CA SER A 119 -15.55 -5.18 0.39
C SER A 119 -15.89 -5.36 -1.09
N SER A 120 -17.14 -5.73 -1.42
CA SER A 120 -17.56 -5.89 -2.82
C SER A 120 -17.49 -4.58 -3.62
N LYS A 121 -17.83 -3.44 -2.98
CA LYS A 121 -17.69 -2.11 -3.58
C LYS A 121 -16.21 -1.75 -3.79
N TYR A 122 -15.34 -2.01 -2.81
CA TYR A 122 -13.90 -1.77 -2.94
C TYR A 122 -13.26 -2.64 -4.03
N LEU A 123 -13.70 -3.89 -4.19
CA LEU A 123 -13.22 -4.77 -5.26
C LEU A 123 -13.58 -4.23 -6.64
N ILE A 124 -14.84 -3.83 -6.84
CA ILE A 124 -15.31 -3.30 -8.13
C ILE A 124 -14.62 -1.95 -8.43
N LEU A 125 -14.49 -1.08 -7.43
CA LEU A 125 -13.78 0.20 -7.56
C LEU A 125 -12.28 0.03 -7.85
N GLY A 126 -11.65 -1.06 -7.41
CA GLY A 126 -10.26 -1.38 -7.74
C GLY A 126 -10.08 -2.03 -9.11
N ALA A 127 -10.96 -2.96 -9.48
CA ALA A 127 -10.88 -3.70 -10.75
C ALA A 127 -11.15 -2.84 -11.99
N PHE A 128 -11.98 -1.81 -11.85
CA PHE A 128 -12.29 -0.89 -12.96
C PHE A 128 -11.08 -0.06 -13.44
N PRO A 129 -10.39 0.71 -12.59
CA PRO A 129 -9.20 1.46 -12.99
C PRO A 129 -8.05 0.55 -13.37
N SER A 130 -7.93 -0.65 -12.77
CA SER A 130 -6.87 -1.59 -13.12
C SER A 130 -7.06 -2.17 -14.54
N GLY A 131 -8.30 -2.45 -14.95
CA GLY A 131 -8.61 -2.83 -16.34
C GLY A 131 -8.30 -1.73 -17.36
N ILE A 132 -8.55 -0.46 -17.01
CA ILE A 132 -8.18 0.68 -17.87
C ILE A 132 -6.66 0.81 -17.99
N LEU A 133 -5.92 0.63 -16.88
CA LEU A 133 -4.45 0.70 -16.87
C LEU A 133 -3.85 -0.42 -17.72
N LEU A 134 -4.34 -1.67 -17.56
CA LEU A 134 -3.89 -2.82 -18.36
C LEU A 134 -4.15 -2.62 -19.85
N PHE A 135 -5.30 -2.05 -20.22
CA PHE A 135 -5.61 -1.71 -21.60
C PHE A 135 -4.65 -0.67 -22.19
N GLY A 136 -4.23 0.34 -21.41
CA GLY A 136 -3.20 1.29 -21.82
C GLY A 136 -1.82 0.63 -21.98
N CYS A 137 -1.50 -0.33 -21.11
CA CYS A 137 -0.28 -1.12 -21.13
C CYS A 137 -0.16 -1.97 -22.42
N ASP A 138 -1.25 -2.62 -22.81
CA ASP A 138 -1.35 -3.42 -24.04
C ASP A 138 -1.14 -2.56 -25.31
N ARG A 139 -1.82 -1.41 -25.37
CA ARG A 139 -1.69 -0.45 -26.48
C ARG A 139 -0.27 0.10 -26.63
N THR A 140 0.35 0.53 -25.53
CA THR A 140 1.72 1.06 -25.56
C THR A 140 2.76 0.00 -25.94
N THR A 141 2.55 -1.24 -25.47
CA THR A 141 3.44 -2.36 -25.82
C THR A 141 3.32 -2.72 -27.31
N THR A 142 2.12 -2.63 -27.89
CA THR A 142 1.91 -2.90 -29.32
C THR A 142 2.49 -1.80 -30.22
N ASP A 143 2.41 -0.53 -29.84
CA ASP A 143 3.06 0.57 -30.57
C ASP A 143 4.60 0.43 -30.57
N GLN A 144 5.20 0.06 -29.44
CA GLN A 144 6.65 -0.21 -29.33
C GLN A 144 7.11 -1.37 -30.25
N PHE A 145 6.25 -2.39 -30.43
CA PHE A 145 6.53 -3.52 -31.30
C PHE A 145 6.49 -3.15 -32.80
N LEU A 146 5.62 -2.22 -33.18
CA LEU A 146 5.54 -1.73 -34.55
C LEU A 146 6.74 -0.85 -34.93
N GLU A 147 7.21 0.04 -34.03
CA GLU A 147 8.43 0.84 -34.28
C GLU A 147 9.69 -0.02 -34.39
N THR A 148 9.77 -1.15 -33.69
CA THR A 148 10.92 -2.06 -33.75
C THR A 148 10.90 -3.00 -34.95
N SER A 149 9.79 -3.04 -35.70
CA SER A 149 9.60 -3.87 -36.90
C SER A 149 9.80 -3.10 -38.22
N LEU A 150 10.07 -1.80 -38.16
CA LEU A 150 10.35 -0.89 -39.28
C LEU A 150 11.82 -0.45 -39.27
#